data_AF-J2XQ31-F1
#
_entry.id   AF-J2XQ31-F1
#
_cell.length_a   1.000
_cell.length_b   1.000
_cell.length_c   1.000
_cell.angle_alpha   90.00
_cell.angle_beta   90.00
_cell.angle_gamma   90.00
#
_symmetry.space_group_name_H-M   'P 1'
#
loop_
_entity.id
_entity.type
_entity.pdbx_description
1 polymer ?
#
loop_
_entity_poly.entity_id
_entity_poly.type
_entity_poly.pdbx_seq_one_letter_code
_entity_poly.pdbx_strand_id
1 'polypeptide(L)' 'MSNPLLSLLSIQLPIIQSPMVGVSTPRLAAAVSDAGG' A
#
# COMPACT_ATOMS: atom_id res chain seq x y z
N MET A 1 -14.98 -14.28 2.07
CA MET A 1 -14.54 -14.23 0.65
C MET A 1 -13.10 -13.77 0.63
N SER A 2 -12.20 -14.58 0.07
CA SER A 2 -10.78 -14.21 -0.07
C SER A 2 -10.67 -13.14 -1.16
N ASN A 3 -10.15 -11.96 -0.83
CA ASN A 3 -9.93 -10.90 -1.81
C ASN A 3 -8.65 -11.24 -2.61
N PRO A 4 -8.74 -11.48 -3.93
CA PRO A 4 -7.60 -11.92 -4.73
C PRO A 4 -6.48 -10.88 -4.77
N LEU A 5 -6.81 -9.59 -4.67
CA LEU A 5 -5.82 -8.50 -4.64
C LEU A 5 -4.98 -8.58 -3.35
N LEU A 6 -5.63 -8.73 -2.20
CA LEU A 6 -4.95 -8.83 -0.90
C LEU A 6 -3.99 -10.03 -0.86
N SER A 7 -4.41 -11.17 -1.42
CA SER A 7 -3.56 -12.37 -1.50
C SER A 7 -2.40 -12.21 -2.49
N LEU A 8 -2.60 -11.46 -3.58
CA LEU A 8 -1.58 -11.28 -4.62
C LEU A 8 -0.48 -10.33 -4.15
N LEU A 9 -0.84 -9.23 -3.49
CA LEU A 9 0.10 -8.23 -3.01
C LEU A 9 0.57 -8.45 -1.57
N SER A 10 0.00 -9.43 -0.86
CA SER A 10 0.28 -9.70 0.56
C SER A 10 0.06 -8.45 1.45
N ILE A 11 -1.01 -7.71 1.18
CA ILE A 11 -1.42 -6.51 1.96
C ILE A 11 -2.74 -6.78 2.71
N GLN A 12 -3.00 -5.99 3.74
CA GLN A 12 -4.17 -6.17 4.61
C GLN A 12 -5.35 -5.32 4.16
N LEU A 13 -5.08 -4.16 3.57
CA LEU A 13 -6.07 -3.21 3.08
C LEU A 13 -5.96 -3.09 1.55
N PRO A 14 -7.07 -3.01 0.82
CA PRO A 14 -7.05 -2.83 -0.64
C PRO A 14 -6.85 -1.33 -0.98
N ILE A 15 -5.85 -0.69 -0.35
CA ILE A 15 -5.55 0.74 -0.48
C ILE A 15 -4.08 0.86 -0.89
N ILE A 16 -3.84 1.35 -2.10
CA ILE A 16 -2.49 1.46 -2.66
C ILE A 16 -2.07 2.93 -2.69
N GLN A 17 -0.89 3.23 -2.12
CA GLN A 17 -0.26 4.55 -2.27
C GLN A 17 0.21 4.72 -3.72
N SER A 18 -0.43 5.63 -4.47
CA SER A 18 -0.05 5.91 -5.85
C SER A 18 1.31 6.63 -5.94
N PRO A 19 2.20 6.30 -6.89
CA PRO A 19 3.42 7.06 -7.11
C PRO A 19 3.08 8.51 -7.49
N MET A 20 3.56 9.47 -6.70
CA MET A 20 3.38 10.90 -6.93
C MET A 20 4.75 11.58 -6.98
N VAL A 21 5.20 11.95 -8.18
CA VAL A 21 6.48 12.65 -8.37
C VAL A 21 6.47 13.94 -7.55
N GLY A 22 7.48 14.10 -6.67
CA GLY A 22 7.63 15.26 -5.79
C GLY A 22 6.86 15.20 -4.45
N VAL A 23 6.05 14.17 -4.20
CA VAL A 23 5.29 13.99 -2.95
C VAL A 23 5.56 12.64 -2.29
N SER A 24 5.74 11.58 -3.10
CA SER A 24 6.12 10.25 -2.61
C SER A 24 7.55 10.27 -2.08
N THR A 25 7.67 10.41 -0.75
CA THR A 25 8.92 10.21 -0.02
C THR A 25 9.01 8.77 0.50
N PRO A 26 10.22 8.23 0.75
CA PRO A 26 10.37 6.91 1.36
C PRO A 26 9.61 6.78 2.70
N ARG A 27 9.54 7.87 3.47
CA ARG A 27 8.79 7.93 4.73
C ARG A 27 7.28 7.78 4.52
N LEU A 28 6.72 8.35 3.45
CA LEU A 28 5.30 8.22 3.13
C LEU A 28 4.94 6.80 2.72
N ALA A 29 5.78 6.16 1.89
CA ALA A 29 5.57 4.77 1.49
C ALA A 29 5.62 3.82 2.71
N ALA A 30 6.62 3.97 3.58
CA ALA A 30 6.75 3.17 4.79
C ALA A 30 5.54 3.30 5.72
N ALA A 31 5.03 4.52 5.93
CA ALA A 31 3.86 4.75 6.78
C ALA A 31 2.58 4.07 6.26
N VAL A 32 2.40 3.96 4.93
CA VAL A 32 1.26 3.25 4.35
C VAL A 32 1.44 1.73 4.48
N SER A 33 2.65 1.22 4.23
CA SER A 33 2.97 -0.19 4.42
C SER A 33 2.80 -0.67 5.86
N ASP A 34 3.23 0.13 6.84
CA ASP A 34 3.02 -0.17 8.27
C ASP A 34 1.54 -0.16 8.66
N ALA A 35 0.71 0.62 7.96
CA ALA A 35 -0.74 0.65 8.16
C ALA A 35 -1.49 -0.50 7.46
N GLY A 36 -0.77 -1.35 6.73
CA GLY A 36 -1.32 -2.53 6.06
C GLY A 36 -1.78 -2.31 4.62
N GLY A 37 -1.39 -1.19 3.98
CA GLY A 37 -1.62 -0.88 2.57
C GLY A 37 -0.39 -1.06 1.69
#